data_AF-A0A4P7W365-F1
#
_entry.id   AF-A0A4P7W365-F1
#
_cell.length_a   1.000
_cell.length_b   1.000
_cell.length_c   1.000
_cell.angle_alpha   90.00
_cell.angle_beta   90.00
_cell.angle_gamma   90.00
#
_symmetry.space_group_name_H-M   'P 1'
#
loop_
_entity.id
_entity.type
_entity.pdbx_description
1 polymer ?
#
loop_
_entity_poly.entity_id
_entity_poly.type
_entity_poly.pdbx_seq_one_letter_code
_entity_poly.pdbx_strand_id
1 'polypeptide(L)'
;MNNSDTNFSNQLPFEQLAKLGLDREKVEKLPQEVKEKLINGEVTPLMEVTLPAGNGMVISLPLKLQLAADKDGNPTLIAYPVQRELSVDRNNELRLSQQELDALRRGDVLQKAIDINGEKTQQYLQLDPETKSIIHRRITEVQIEQKLKDMEKVNDIELGSQQKQQAREGKPVELSVGGEKVSVGIDLKEPQGFKVVKGDLKEWERQQKLRYDEQHPEYLGLVMTDKNRWEYQKVVENDSKERAISLDPTQKEERKSGLKR
;
A
#
# COMPACT_ATOMS: atom_id res chain seq x y z
N MET A 1 -8.74 12.74 26.88
CA MET A 1 -8.47 11.29 26.82
C MET A 1 -9.34 10.73 25.71
N ASN A 2 -8.73 10.35 24.58
CA ASN A 2 -9.32 9.52 23.52
C ASN A 2 -8.15 9.09 22.62
N ASN A 3 -7.36 8.13 23.12
CA ASN A 3 -6.45 7.39 22.28
C ASN A 3 -7.30 6.40 21.49
N SER A 4 -7.65 6.71 20.25
CA SER A 4 -8.03 5.69 19.27
C SER A 4 -6.76 4.98 18.80
N ASP A 5 -6.05 4.36 19.74
CA ASP A 5 -5.10 3.30 19.44
C ASP A 5 -5.98 2.09 19.15
N THR A 6 -6.34 1.88 17.89
CA THR A 6 -6.99 0.64 17.44
C THR A 6 -6.00 -0.50 17.59
N ASN A 7 -5.83 -0.93 18.84
CA ASN A 7 -4.99 -2.03 19.22
C ASN A 7 -5.80 -3.29 18.93
N PHE A 8 -5.67 -3.86 17.73
CA PHE A 8 -6.41 -5.04 17.31
C PHE A 8 -5.92 -6.34 18.00
N SER A 9 -5.14 -6.23 19.09
CA SER A 9 -4.37 -7.32 19.69
C SER A 9 -5.17 -8.56 20.11
N ASN A 10 -6.50 -8.47 20.22
CA ASN A 10 -7.37 -9.60 20.57
C ASN A 10 -8.36 -10.05 19.47
N GLN A 11 -8.31 -9.49 18.26
CA GLN A 11 -9.32 -9.76 17.22
C GLN A 11 -8.75 -9.89 15.81
N LEU A 12 -7.67 -10.67 15.64
CA LEU A 12 -7.26 -11.07 14.30
C LEU A 12 -8.40 -11.84 13.62
N PRO A 13 -8.78 -11.50 12.37
CA PRO A 13 -9.86 -12.17 11.64
C PRO A 13 -9.35 -13.52 11.10
N PHE A 14 -9.19 -14.50 12.00
CA PHE A 14 -8.61 -15.80 11.69
C PHE A 14 -9.35 -16.54 10.58
N GLU A 15 -10.66 -16.35 10.44
CA GLU A 15 -11.43 -16.93 9.34
C GLU A 15 -11.01 -16.36 7.98
N GLN A 16 -10.70 -15.06 7.90
CA GLN A 16 -10.23 -14.42 6.67
C GLN A 16 -8.77 -14.79 6.37
N LEU A 17 -7.91 -14.84 7.40
CA LEU A 17 -6.54 -15.32 7.28
C LEU A 17 -6.48 -16.79 6.80
N ALA A 18 -7.36 -17.64 7.33
CA ALA A 18 -7.43 -19.05 6.92
C ALA A 18 -7.82 -19.22 5.45
N LYS A 19 -8.67 -18.35 4.90
CA LYS A 19 -8.98 -18.33 3.44
C LYS A 19 -7.74 -18.01 2.60
N LEU A 20 -6.76 -17.32 3.17
CA LEU A 20 -5.46 -17.05 2.56
C LEU A 20 -4.41 -18.13 2.89
N GLY A 21 -4.81 -19.27 3.46
CA GLY A 21 -3.90 -20.35 3.82
C GLY A 21 -3.04 -20.05 5.06
N LEU A 22 -3.36 -18.99 5.80
CA LEU A 22 -2.75 -18.59 7.06
C LEU A 22 -3.64 -19.05 8.22
N ASP A 23 -3.54 -20.33 8.60
CA ASP A 23 -4.17 -20.85 9.80
C ASP A 23 -3.52 -20.29 11.09
N ARG A 24 -4.11 -20.59 12.25
CA ARG A 24 -3.61 -20.09 13.54
C ARG A 24 -2.14 -20.44 13.80
N GLU A 25 -1.73 -21.66 13.45
CA GLU A 25 -0.36 -22.12 13.67
C GLU A 25 0.64 -21.35 12.78
N LYS A 26 0.27 -21.11 11.51
CA LYS A 26 1.09 -20.31 10.59
C LYS A 26 1.14 -18.84 11.00
N VAL A 27 0.03 -18.27 11.48
CA VAL A 27 -0.03 -16.90 12.00
C VAL A 27 0.90 -16.74 13.21
N GLU A 28 0.92 -17.71 14.13
CA GLU A 28 1.85 -17.71 15.27
C GLU A 28 3.32 -17.77 14.84
N LYS A 29 3.62 -18.45 13.73
CA LYS A 29 4.97 -18.59 13.15
C LYS A 29 5.41 -17.43 12.26
N LEU A 30 4.55 -16.43 12.01
CA LEU A 30 4.94 -15.26 11.23
C LEU A 30 6.13 -14.54 11.89
N PRO A 31 6.98 -13.84 11.11
CA PRO A 31 7.98 -12.95 11.67
C PRO A 31 7.34 -11.91 12.60
N GLN A 32 8.03 -11.56 13.68
CA GLN A 32 7.51 -10.64 14.69
C GLN A 32 7.11 -9.29 14.07
N GLU A 33 7.93 -8.76 13.16
CA GLU A 33 7.65 -7.52 12.42
C GLU A 33 6.32 -7.59 11.64
N VAL A 34 6.02 -8.72 10.99
CA VAL A 34 4.78 -8.89 10.23
C VAL A 34 3.57 -8.89 11.17
N LYS A 35 3.67 -9.59 12.31
CA LYS A 35 2.62 -9.61 13.32
C LYS A 35 2.35 -8.24 13.92
N GLU A 36 3.41 -7.53 14.30
CA GLU A 36 3.30 -6.18 14.86
C GLU A 36 2.63 -5.22 13.87
N LYS A 37 3.11 -5.20 12.63
CA LYS A 37 2.51 -4.39 11.56
C LYS A 37 1.04 -4.71 11.35
N LEU A 38 0.70 -6.00 11.25
CA LEU A 38 -0.69 -6.42 11.05
C LEU A 38 -1.59 -6.02 12.23
N ILE A 39 -1.15 -6.22 13.48
CA ILE A 39 -1.90 -5.85 14.69
C ILE A 39 -2.05 -4.34 14.84
N ASN A 40 -1.06 -3.57 14.36
CA ASN A 40 -1.12 -2.11 14.35
C ASN A 40 -2.00 -1.58 13.21
N GLY A 41 -2.47 -2.42 12.28
CA GLY A 41 -3.17 -1.97 11.08
C GLY A 41 -2.27 -1.31 10.03
N GLU A 42 -0.95 -1.53 10.14
CA GLU A 42 0.01 -1.20 9.09
C GLU A 42 -0.09 -2.20 7.95
N VAL A 43 0.31 -1.76 6.76
CA VAL A 43 0.53 -2.68 5.65
C VAL A 43 1.76 -3.54 5.95
N THR A 44 1.61 -4.86 5.89
CA THR A 44 2.71 -5.81 6.12
C THR A 44 3.77 -5.72 5.03
N PRO A 45 5.00 -6.18 5.30
CA PRO A 45 5.95 -6.53 4.25
C PRO A 45 5.34 -7.54 3.27
N LEU A 46 5.92 -7.62 2.07
CA LEU A 46 5.53 -8.61 1.08
C LEU A 46 5.78 -10.02 1.64
N MET A 47 4.76 -10.86 1.60
CA MET A 47 4.82 -12.24 2.07
C MET A 47 4.19 -13.20 1.08
N GLU A 48 4.70 -14.42 1.05
CA GLU A 48 4.19 -15.48 0.20
C GLU A 48 3.17 -16.33 0.99
N VAL A 49 1.94 -16.43 0.47
CA VAL A 49 0.92 -17.32 1.03
C VAL A 49 0.67 -18.51 0.11
N THR A 50 0.26 -19.62 0.70
CA THR A 50 0.09 -20.89 0.01
C THR A 50 -1.36 -21.34 0.08
N LEU A 51 -2.02 -21.40 -1.08
CA LEU A 51 -3.44 -21.70 -1.21
C LEU A 51 -3.65 -23.07 -1.84
N PRO A 52 -4.48 -23.95 -1.25
CA PRO A 52 -4.89 -25.16 -1.94
C PRO A 52 -5.85 -24.80 -3.09
N ALA A 53 -5.50 -25.20 -4.30
CA ALA A 53 -6.41 -25.17 -5.44
C ALA A 53 -7.27 -26.45 -5.44
N GLY A 54 -8.53 -26.35 -5.88
CA GLY A 54 -9.52 -27.43 -5.80
C GLY A 54 -9.20 -28.73 -6.54
N ASN A 55 -8.07 -28.80 -7.24
CA ASN A 55 -7.56 -29.98 -7.96
C ASN A 55 -6.33 -30.62 -7.29
N GLY A 56 -6.03 -30.27 -6.04
CA GLY A 56 -4.84 -30.76 -5.32
C GLY A 56 -3.54 -30.03 -5.69
N MET A 57 -3.59 -29.04 -6.59
CA MET A 57 -2.48 -28.12 -6.81
C MET A 57 -2.38 -27.12 -5.66
N VAL A 58 -1.19 -26.59 -5.46
CA VAL A 58 -0.91 -25.55 -4.47
C VAL A 58 -0.50 -24.29 -5.23
N ILE A 59 -1.23 -23.21 -5.02
CA ILE A 59 -0.91 -21.90 -5.61
C ILE A 59 -0.12 -21.11 -4.57
N SER A 60 1.05 -20.64 -4.99
CA SER A 60 1.80 -19.65 -4.24
C SER A 60 1.40 -18.25 -4.70
N LEU A 61 1.07 -17.37 -3.75
CA LEU A 61 0.61 -16.01 -4.00
C LEU A 61 1.39 -15.01 -3.15
N PRO A 62 2.26 -14.17 -3.75
CA PRO A 62 2.85 -13.05 -3.05
C PRO A 62 1.82 -11.94 -2.83
N LEU A 63 1.69 -11.48 -1.58
CA LEU A 63 0.74 -10.43 -1.19
C LEU A 63 1.22 -9.63 0.03
N LYS A 64 0.61 -8.47 0.24
CA LYS A 64 0.64 -7.75 1.52
C LYS A 64 -0.72 -7.81 2.20
N LEU A 65 -0.73 -7.69 3.52
CA LEU A 65 -1.94 -7.67 4.32
C LEU A 65 -2.06 -6.35 5.07
N GLN A 66 -3.28 -5.95 5.35
CA GLN A 66 -3.57 -4.87 6.28
C GLN A 66 -4.81 -5.23 7.07
N LEU A 67 -4.79 -4.90 8.36
CA LEU A 67 -5.97 -4.99 9.20
C LEU A 67 -6.66 -3.62 9.22
N ALA A 68 -7.93 -3.59 8.88
CA ALA A 68 -8.75 -2.39 8.86
C ALA A 68 -10.05 -2.63 9.64
N ALA A 69 -10.79 -1.55 9.93
CA ALA A 69 -12.13 -1.66 10.48
C ALA A 69 -13.16 -1.61 9.34
N ASP A 70 -14.17 -2.47 9.38
CA ASP A 70 -15.31 -2.40 8.48
C ASP A 70 -16.25 -1.22 8.83
N LYS A 71 -17.41 -1.14 8.18
CA LYS A 71 -18.42 -0.10 8.44
C LYS A 71 -18.99 -0.12 9.87
N ASP A 72 -18.96 -1.28 10.52
CA ASP A 72 -19.50 -1.53 11.85
C ASP A 72 -18.40 -1.45 12.93
N GLY A 73 -17.15 -1.16 12.53
CA GLY A 73 -15.99 -1.07 13.41
C GLY A 73 -15.32 -2.42 13.68
N ASN A 74 -15.74 -3.50 13.01
CA ASN A 74 -15.17 -4.83 13.22
C ASN A 74 -13.86 -4.99 12.42
N PRO A 75 -12.88 -5.74 12.93
CA PRO A 75 -11.64 -6.01 12.21
C PRO A 75 -11.90 -6.83 10.95
N THR A 76 -11.37 -6.34 9.83
CA THR A 76 -11.41 -6.99 8.53
C THR A 76 -10.02 -7.00 7.90
N LEU A 77 -9.71 -8.09 7.19
CA LEU A 77 -8.44 -8.27 6.50
C LEU A 77 -8.56 -7.75 5.08
N ILE A 78 -7.64 -6.86 4.69
CA ILE A 78 -7.46 -6.45 3.31
C ILE A 78 -6.20 -7.13 2.77
N ALA A 79 -6.30 -7.71 1.58
CA ALA A 79 -5.19 -8.36 0.90
C ALA A 79 -4.84 -7.61 -0.39
N TYR A 80 -3.55 -7.32 -0.56
CA TYR A 80 -2.98 -6.65 -1.71
C TYR A 80 -2.06 -7.63 -2.46
N PRO A 81 -2.59 -8.44 -3.39
CA PRO A 81 -1.78 -9.38 -4.15
C PRO A 81 -0.84 -8.62 -5.11
N VAL A 82 0.34 -9.19 -5.40
CA VAL A 82 1.25 -8.64 -6.40
C VAL A 82 0.68 -8.82 -7.79
N GLN A 83 0.70 -7.75 -8.57
CA GLN A 83 0.19 -7.70 -9.93
C GLN A 83 1.29 -7.30 -10.92
N ARG A 84 1.25 -7.83 -12.15
CA ARG A 84 2.22 -7.47 -13.22
C ARG A 84 2.13 -6.00 -13.60
N GLU A 85 0.92 -5.50 -13.67
CA GLU A 85 0.60 -4.12 -14.00
C GLU A 85 -0.36 -3.60 -12.94
N LEU A 86 -0.42 -2.26 -12.79
CA LEU A 86 -1.57 -1.61 -12.18
C LEU A 86 -2.81 -2.11 -12.92
N SER A 87 -3.56 -3.05 -12.34
CA SER A 87 -4.89 -3.33 -12.87
C SER A 87 -5.70 -2.08 -12.57
N VAL A 88 -5.90 -1.24 -13.58
CA VAL A 88 -7.11 -0.41 -13.65
C VAL A 88 -8.21 -1.46 -13.58
N ASP A 89 -8.81 -1.61 -12.39
CA ASP A 89 -9.55 -2.79 -11.93
C ASP A 89 -10.06 -3.70 -13.04
N ARG A 90 -9.80 -5.01 -12.93
CA ARG A 90 -10.55 -6.01 -13.72
C ARG A 90 -12.08 -5.88 -13.54
N ASN A 91 -12.54 -5.15 -12.53
CA ASN A 91 -13.95 -4.85 -12.24
C ASN A 91 -14.42 -3.42 -12.58
N ASN A 92 -13.54 -2.51 -13.06
CA ASN A 92 -13.90 -1.13 -13.43
C ASN A 92 -14.65 -0.34 -12.31
N GLU A 93 -14.45 -0.68 -11.04
CA GLU A 93 -15.17 -0.11 -9.89
C GLU A 93 -14.65 1.29 -9.56
N LEU A 94 -13.33 1.52 -9.63
CA LEU A 94 -12.73 2.82 -9.33
C LEU A 94 -12.81 3.85 -10.47
N ARG A 95 -13.10 3.41 -11.72
CA ARG A 95 -13.25 4.26 -12.92
C ARG A 95 -12.19 5.38 -13.03
N LEU A 96 -10.92 5.01 -12.90
CA LEU A 96 -9.79 5.96 -12.91
C LEU A 96 -9.51 6.47 -14.32
N SER A 97 -9.38 7.78 -14.46
CA SER A 97 -8.87 8.45 -15.66
C SER A 97 -7.36 8.23 -15.79
N GLN A 98 -6.83 8.44 -16.99
CA GLN A 98 -5.38 8.31 -17.23
C GLN A 98 -4.56 9.27 -16.36
N GLN A 99 -5.04 10.50 -16.15
CA GLN A 99 -4.38 11.49 -15.30
C GLN A 99 -4.32 11.04 -13.83
N GLU A 100 -5.39 10.43 -13.32
CA GLU A 100 -5.42 9.86 -11.97
C GLU A 100 -4.46 8.67 -11.86
N LEU A 101 -4.44 7.78 -12.85
CA LEU A 101 -3.48 6.66 -12.87
C LEU A 101 -2.03 7.14 -12.87
N ASP A 102 -1.72 8.18 -13.65
CA ASP A 102 -0.37 8.73 -13.70
C ASP A 102 0.01 9.44 -12.40
N ALA A 103 -0.97 10.02 -11.68
CA ALA A 103 -0.75 10.56 -10.34
C ALA A 103 -0.44 9.46 -9.32
N LEU A 104 -1.25 8.40 -9.29
CA LEU A 104 -0.99 7.23 -8.44
C LEU A 104 0.38 6.61 -8.74
N ARG A 105 0.78 6.52 -10.01
CA ARG A 105 2.11 6.05 -10.44
C ARG A 105 3.26 6.93 -9.96
N ARG A 106 3.04 8.23 -9.74
CA ARG A 106 4.04 9.13 -9.15
C ARG A 106 4.11 9.02 -7.62
N GLY A 107 3.20 8.27 -7.01
CA GLY A 107 3.08 8.15 -5.56
C GLY A 107 2.13 9.19 -4.94
N ASP A 108 1.36 9.91 -5.78
CA ASP A 108 0.36 10.86 -5.29
C ASP A 108 -0.80 10.10 -4.61
N VAL A 109 -1.35 10.67 -3.54
CA VAL A 109 -2.63 10.22 -2.98
C VAL A 109 -3.75 11.00 -3.64
N LEU A 110 -4.80 10.30 -4.06
CA LEU A 110 -5.96 10.90 -4.70
C LEU A 110 -7.19 10.80 -3.82
N GLN A 111 -8.02 11.83 -3.86
CA GLN A 111 -9.36 11.78 -3.32
C GLN A 111 -10.37 11.45 -4.43
N LYS A 112 -11.17 10.39 -4.25
CA LYS A 112 -12.15 9.96 -5.26
C LYS A 112 -13.48 9.53 -4.64
N ALA A 113 -14.58 9.88 -5.32
CA ALA A 113 -15.90 9.33 -5.06
C ALA A 113 -16.01 7.94 -5.70
N ILE A 114 -16.21 6.92 -4.88
CA ILE A 114 -16.36 5.53 -5.32
C ILE A 114 -17.77 5.08 -4.95
N ASP A 115 -18.44 4.42 -5.90
CA ASP A 115 -19.72 3.78 -5.67
C ASP A 115 -19.46 2.32 -5.26
N ILE A 116 -19.62 2.03 -3.97
CA ILE A 116 -19.50 0.66 -3.45
C ILE A 116 -20.91 0.19 -3.11
N ASN A 117 -21.41 -0.80 -3.86
CA ASN A 117 -22.72 -1.40 -3.64
C ASN A 117 -23.90 -0.38 -3.63
N GLY A 118 -23.82 0.69 -4.43
CA GLY A 118 -24.86 1.73 -4.52
C GLY A 118 -24.64 2.91 -3.57
N GLU A 119 -23.65 2.85 -2.68
CA GLU A 119 -23.29 3.94 -1.78
C GLU A 119 -22.09 4.72 -2.32
N LYS A 120 -22.30 6.01 -2.60
CA LYS A 120 -21.23 6.92 -2.99
C LYS A 120 -20.45 7.36 -1.77
N THR A 121 -19.27 6.80 -1.59
CA THR A 121 -18.35 7.14 -0.50
C THR A 121 -17.15 7.90 -1.05
N GLN A 122 -16.66 8.87 -0.27
CA GLN A 122 -15.42 9.57 -0.57
C GLN A 122 -14.24 8.81 0.04
N GLN A 123 -13.26 8.44 -0.77
CA GLN A 123 -12.11 7.67 -0.34
C GLN A 123 -10.79 8.27 -0.83
N TYR A 124 -9.74 8.04 -0.06
CA TYR A 124 -8.38 8.21 -0.50
C TYR A 124 -7.90 6.96 -1.24
N LEU A 125 -7.13 7.16 -2.30
CA LEU A 125 -6.51 6.14 -3.11
C LEU A 125 -5.00 6.36 -3.14
N GLN A 126 -4.23 5.31 -2.89
CA GLN A 126 -2.78 5.33 -2.99
C GLN A 126 -2.27 4.04 -3.63
N LEU A 127 -1.34 4.15 -4.57
CA LEU A 127 -0.70 2.97 -5.14
C LEU A 127 0.38 2.43 -4.21
N ASP A 128 0.34 1.13 -3.95
CA ASP A 128 1.47 0.41 -3.39
C ASP A 128 2.41 -0.03 -4.52
N PRO A 129 3.66 0.47 -4.58
CA PRO A 129 4.54 0.24 -5.71
C PRO A 129 5.10 -1.20 -5.75
N GLU A 130 5.09 -1.93 -4.63
CA GLU A 130 5.53 -3.34 -4.56
C GLU A 130 4.48 -4.28 -5.15
N THR A 131 3.22 -4.13 -4.75
CA THR A 131 2.13 -5.01 -5.21
C THR A 131 1.45 -4.52 -6.49
N LYS A 132 1.68 -3.25 -6.87
CA LYS A 132 0.91 -2.52 -7.90
C LYS A 132 -0.60 -2.48 -7.60
N SER A 133 -1.00 -2.73 -6.35
CA SER A 133 -2.37 -2.64 -5.89
C SER A 133 -2.70 -1.24 -5.38
N ILE A 134 -3.96 -0.83 -5.52
CA ILE A 134 -4.46 0.44 -5.00
C ILE A 134 -5.01 0.21 -3.60
N ILE A 135 -4.39 0.83 -2.60
CA ILE A 135 -4.90 0.95 -1.24
C ILE A 135 -5.98 2.02 -1.25
N HIS A 136 -7.15 1.70 -0.71
CA HIS A 136 -8.27 2.63 -0.62
C HIS A 136 -8.79 2.72 0.82
N ARG A 137 -9.13 3.93 1.27
CA ARG A 137 -9.63 4.17 2.63
C ARG A 137 -10.62 5.31 2.69
N ARG A 138 -11.66 5.20 3.51
CA ARG A 138 -12.66 6.28 3.67
C ARG A 138 -12.02 7.52 4.28
N ILE A 139 -12.39 8.70 3.79
CA ILE A 139 -11.88 9.97 4.33
C ILE A 139 -12.21 10.13 5.82
N THR A 140 -13.39 9.63 6.23
CA THR A 140 -13.85 9.66 7.62
C THR A 140 -12.97 8.86 8.57
N GLU A 141 -12.22 7.87 8.08
CA GLU A 141 -11.31 7.05 8.90
C GLU A 141 -9.94 7.70 9.10
N VAL A 142 -9.43 8.42 8.10
CA VAL A 142 -8.11 9.08 8.18
C VAL A 142 -8.14 10.28 9.15
N GLN A 143 -9.33 10.84 9.39
CA GLN A 143 -9.56 11.95 10.34
C GLN A 143 -8.57 13.13 10.18
N ILE A 144 -8.12 13.41 8.95
CA ILE A 144 -7.08 14.41 8.66
C ILE A 144 -7.43 15.79 9.21
N GLU A 145 -8.71 16.18 9.19
CA GLU A 145 -9.14 17.47 9.74
C GLU A 145 -8.91 17.58 11.25
N GLN A 146 -9.20 16.52 12.00
CA GLN A 146 -9.00 16.51 13.44
C GLN A 146 -7.51 16.60 13.77
N LYS A 147 -6.67 15.86 13.01
CA LYS A 147 -5.22 15.88 13.17
C LYS A 147 -4.62 17.23 12.84
N LEU A 148 -5.03 17.88 11.75
CA LEU A 148 -4.61 19.23 11.44
C LEU A 148 -4.97 20.20 12.57
N LYS A 149 -6.19 20.14 13.11
CA LYS A 149 -6.61 20.96 14.27
C LYS A 149 -5.78 20.68 15.52
N ASP A 150 -5.45 19.42 15.79
CA ASP A 150 -4.63 19.04 16.94
C ASP A 150 -3.19 19.57 16.79
N MET A 151 -2.65 19.57 15.57
CA MET A 151 -1.35 20.17 15.27
C MET A 151 -1.33 21.69 15.46
N GLU A 152 -2.39 22.40 15.07
CA GLU A 152 -2.53 23.85 15.31
C GLU A 152 -2.52 24.17 16.81
N LYS A 153 -3.14 23.34 17.63
CA LYS A 153 -3.25 23.56 19.09
C LYS A 153 -1.95 23.35 19.86
N VAL A 154 -1.08 22.45 19.39
CA VAL A 154 0.11 22.04 20.16
C VAL A 154 1.30 22.98 19.95
N ASN A 155 1.35 23.75 18.86
CA ASN A 155 2.60 24.40 18.43
C ASN A 155 2.50 25.84 17.90
N ASP A 156 1.42 26.60 18.18
CA ASP A 156 1.19 27.95 17.61
C ASP A 156 1.36 28.01 16.08
N ILE A 157 0.92 26.95 15.39
CA ILE A 157 0.95 26.88 13.93
C ILE A 157 -0.40 27.37 13.40
N GLU A 158 -0.39 28.42 12.58
CA GLU A 158 -1.55 28.77 11.77
C GLU A 158 -1.44 28.09 10.40
N LEU A 159 -2.25 27.04 10.19
CA LEU A 159 -2.40 26.46 8.86
C LEU A 159 -3.24 27.40 8.00
N GLY A 160 -2.69 27.87 6.89
CA GLY A 160 -3.45 28.60 5.88
C GLY A 160 -4.58 27.74 5.31
N SER A 161 -5.68 28.37 4.89
CA SER A 161 -6.81 27.69 4.25
C SER A 161 -6.39 26.84 3.04
N GLN A 162 -5.39 27.31 2.29
CA GLN A 162 -4.82 26.59 1.16
C GLN A 162 -4.07 25.30 1.58
N GLN A 163 -3.31 25.33 2.67
CA GLN A 163 -2.62 24.14 3.19
C GLN A 163 -3.64 23.12 3.70
N LYS A 164 -4.67 23.55 4.43
CA LYS A 164 -5.74 22.62 4.86
C LYS A 164 -6.42 21.96 3.67
N GLN A 165 -6.68 22.71 2.60
CA GLN A 165 -7.27 22.17 1.38
C GLN A 165 -6.34 21.17 0.68
N GLN A 166 -5.05 21.49 0.54
CA GLN A 166 -4.07 20.58 -0.06
C GLN A 166 -3.94 19.27 0.73
N ALA A 167 -3.87 19.34 2.06
CA ALA A 167 -3.83 18.17 2.92
C ALA A 167 -5.10 17.31 2.76
N ARG A 168 -6.28 17.94 2.66
CA ARG A 168 -7.55 17.23 2.40
C ARG A 168 -7.56 16.54 1.03
N GLU A 169 -6.93 17.14 0.03
CA GLU A 169 -6.78 16.56 -1.31
C GLU A 169 -5.76 15.41 -1.37
N GLY A 170 -5.08 15.09 -0.25
CA GLY A 170 -4.05 14.06 -0.18
C GLY A 170 -2.64 14.56 -0.53
N LYS A 171 -2.48 15.86 -0.82
CA LYS A 171 -1.17 16.43 -1.12
C LYS A 171 -0.39 16.69 0.19
N PRO A 172 0.93 16.45 0.20
CA PRO A 172 1.75 16.79 1.34
C PRO A 172 1.82 18.31 1.51
N VAL A 173 1.83 18.76 2.75
CA VAL A 173 1.88 20.18 3.14
C VAL A 173 3.07 20.44 4.05
N GLU A 174 3.81 21.49 3.75
CA GLU A 174 4.91 21.96 4.60
C GLU A 174 4.38 22.92 5.67
N LEU A 175 4.78 22.68 6.91
CA LEU A 175 4.43 23.41 8.12
C LEU A 175 5.71 23.90 8.80
N SER A 176 5.64 25.07 9.43
CA SER A 176 6.72 25.57 10.28
C SER A 176 6.32 25.40 11.74
N VAL A 177 7.04 24.56 12.47
CA VAL A 177 6.74 24.16 13.86
C VAL A 177 7.93 24.55 14.73
N GLY A 178 7.77 25.59 15.55
CA GLY A 178 8.85 26.04 16.44
C GLY A 178 10.16 26.42 15.73
N GLY A 179 10.09 26.88 14.47
CA GLY A 179 11.26 27.20 13.65
C GLY A 179 11.81 26.04 12.81
N GLU A 180 11.28 24.82 12.97
CA GLU A 180 11.61 23.67 12.14
C GLU A 180 10.56 23.44 11.04
N LYS A 181 11.00 23.01 9.86
CA LYS A 181 10.09 22.60 8.78
C LYS A 181 9.64 21.17 9.00
N VAL A 182 8.35 20.92 8.86
CA VAL A 182 7.73 19.60 8.96
C VAL A 182 6.77 19.43 7.80
N SER A 183 6.84 18.29 7.13
CA SER A 183 5.93 17.92 6.05
C SER A 183 4.91 16.89 6.52
N VAL A 184 3.64 17.15 6.29
CA VAL A 184 2.52 16.27 6.65
C VAL A 184 1.78 15.87 5.40
N GLY A 185 1.49 14.58 5.23
CA GLY A 185 0.74 14.11 4.07
C GLY A 185 -0.06 12.87 4.39
N ILE A 186 -1.05 12.57 3.54
CA ILE A 186 -1.82 11.33 3.63
C ILE A 186 -0.92 10.18 3.16
N ASP A 187 -0.90 9.09 3.92
CA ASP A 187 -0.18 7.86 3.60
C ASP A 187 -1.00 6.69 4.16
N LEU A 188 -1.75 6.03 3.28
CA LEU A 188 -2.67 4.94 3.60
C LEU A 188 -1.96 3.67 4.04
N LYS A 189 -0.65 3.58 3.81
CA LYS A 189 0.21 2.50 4.34
C LYS A 189 0.38 2.60 5.86
N GLU A 190 0.19 3.80 6.41
CA GLU A 190 0.23 4.06 7.85
C GLU A 190 -1.14 3.76 8.49
N PRO A 191 -1.19 3.27 9.75
CA PRO A 191 -2.45 2.86 10.40
C PRO A 191 -3.45 4.00 10.54
N GLN A 192 -2.91 5.19 10.81
CA GLN A 192 -3.65 6.43 10.95
C GLN A 192 -3.99 7.08 9.59
N GLY A 193 -3.45 6.56 8.48
CA GLY A 193 -3.67 7.07 7.13
C GLY A 193 -2.93 8.36 6.78
N PHE A 194 -2.02 8.83 7.64
CA PHE A 194 -1.18 10.00 7.37
C PHE A 194 0.22 9.82 7.98
N LYS A 195 1.18 10.56 7.44
CA LYS A 195 2.57 10.55 7.86
C LYS A 195 3.04 11.98 8.12
N VAL A 196 3.93 12.11 9.10
CA VAL A 196 4.63 13.35 9.44
C VAL A 196 6.12 13.11 9.27
N VAL A 197 6.78 13.99 8.51
CA VAL A 197 8.23 13.93 8.22
C VAL A 197 8.85 15.23 8.69
N LYS A 198 9.93 15.14 9.47
CA LYS A 198 10.74 16.31 9.79
C LYS A 198 11.53 16.72 8.55
N GLY A 199 11.29 17.92 8.03
CA GLY A 199 11.87 18.43 6.79
C GLY A 199 10.85 19.09 5.86
N ASP A 200 11.38 19.63 4.77
CA ASP A 200 10.60 20.22 3.68
C ASP A 200 9.98 19.14 2.77
N LEU A 201 9.22 19.58 1.76
CA LEU A 201 8.61 18.66 0.78
C LEU A 201 9.65 17.84 0.00
N LYS A 202 10.90 18.31 -0.11
CA LYS A 202 11.97 17.53 -0.76
C LYS A 202 12.39 16.37 0.11
N GLU A 203 12.49 16.59 1.43
CA GLU A 203 12.77 15.52 2.38
C GLU A 203 11.63 14.51 2.43
N TRP A 204 10.37 14.97 2.30
CA TRP A 204 9.22 14.07 2.11
C TRP A 204 9.38 13.16 0.88
N GLU A 205 9.68 13.74 -0.28
CA GLU A 205 9.91 12.97 -1.51
C GLU A 205 11.11 12.02 -1.38
N ARG A 206 12.18 12.47 -0.72
CA ARG A 206 13.37 11.65 -0.46
C ARG A 206 13.03 10.44 0.41
N GLN A 207 12.27 10.64 1.48
CA GLN A 207 11.85 9.57 2.39
C GLN A 207 10.92 8.56 1.70
N GLN A 208 10.04 9.01 0.80
CA GLN A 208 9.22 8.10 -0.01
C GLN A 208 10.08 7.25 -0.96
N LYS A 209 11.14 7.83 -1.57
CA LYS A 209 12.10 7.11 -2.41
C LYS A 209 13.01 6.16 -1.63
N LEU A 210 13.51 6.58 -0.46
CA LEU A 210 14.35 5.74 0.39
C LEU A 210 13.60 4.51 0.91
N ARG A 211 12.34 4.67 1.36
CA ARG A 211 11.50 3.52 1.73
C ARG A 211 11.34 2.54 0.58
N TYR A 212 11.19 3.07 -0.63
CA TYR A 212 11.13 2.23 -1.82
C TYR A 212 12.43 1.43 -1.98
N ASP A 213 13.60 2.06 -1.85
CA ASP A 213 14.90 1.38 -1.98
C ASP A 213 15.17 0.37 -0.84
N GLU A 214 14.80 0.67 0.40
CA GLU A 214 14.93 -0.24 1.55
C GLU A 214 14.06 -1.50 1.42
N GLN A 215 12.88 -1.37 0.84
CA GLN A 215 11.95 -2.47 0.57
C GLN A 215 12.38 -3.34 -0.62
N HIS A 216 13.39 -2.88 -1.36
CA HIS A 216 13.90 -3.47 -2.59
C HIS A 216 15.42 -3.69 -2.51
N PRO A 217 15.92 -4.50 -1.55
CA PRO A 217 17.35 -4.74 -1.36
C PRO A 217 18.03 -5.46 -2.53
N GLU A 218 17.26 -6.09 -3.42
CA GLU A 218 17.74 -6.63 -4.69
C GLU A 218 18.20 -5.54 -5.69
N TYR A 219 17.93 -4.27 -5.36
CA TYR A 219 18.35 -3.09 -6.12
C TYR A 219 19.40 -2.23 -5.38
N LEU A 220 19.88 -2.67 -4.21
CA LEU A 220 20.85 -1.92 -3.38
C LEU A 220 22.16 -1.73 -4.16
N GLY A 221 22.49 -0.47 -4.48
CA GLY A 221 23.67 -0.08 -5.26
C GLY A 221 23.36 0.42 -6.69
N LEU A 222 22.11 0.32 -7.16
CA LEU A 222 21.68 0.86 -8.46
C LEU A 222 20.97 2.21 -8.35
N VAL A 223 20.41 2.57 -7.20
CA VAL A 223 19.72 3.85 -6.99
C VAL A 223 20.52 4.71 -6.02
N MET A 224 21.53 5.40 -6.55
CA MET A 224 22.02 6.62 -5.94
C MET A 224 21.97 7.71 -7.01
N THR A 225 21.06 8.67 -6.83
CA THR A 225 20.89 9.89 -7.62
C THR A 225 20.40 9.68 -9.06
N ASP A 226 19.83 10.73 -9.65
CA ASP A 226 19.02 10.80 -10.89
C ASP A 226 19.60 10.16 -12.18
N LYS A 227 20.72 9.42 -12.13
CA LYS A 227 21.40 8.83 -13.29
C LYS A 227 20.92 7.43 -13.70
N ASN A 228 20.29 6.65 -12.82
CA ASN A 228 20.01 5.23 -13.08
C ASN A 228 18.54 4.86 -13.33
N ARG A 229 17.71 5.83 -13.74
CA ARG A 229 16.26 5.67 -13.92
C ARG A 229 15.85 4.61 -14.97
N TRP A 230 16.71 4.33 -15.95
CA TRP A 230 16.39 3.47 -17.12
C TRP A 230 16.68 1.97 -16.88
N GLU A 231 17.75 1.64 -16.15
CA GLU A 231 18.08 0.27 -15.75
C GLU A 231 17.08 -0.24 -14.70
N TYR A 232 16.69 0.65 -13.79
CA TYR A 232 15.68 0.40 -12.77
C TYR A 232 14.31 -0.01 -13.37
N GLN A 233 13.83 0.67 -14.42
CA GLN A 233 12.60 0.28 -15.10
C GLN A 233 12.68 -1.13 -15.70
N LYS A 234 13.82 -1.49 -16.31
CA LYS A 234 13.99 -2.82 -16.91
C LYS A 234 13.99 -3.95 -15.89
N VAL A 235 14.61 -3.73 -14.73
CA VAL A 235 14.68 -4.77 -13.70
C VAL A 235 13.33 -4.95 -13.01
N VAL A 236 12.62 -3.86 -12.68
CA VAL A 236 11.24 -3.93 -12.15
C VAL A 236 10.28 -4.62 -13.14
N GLU A 237 10.45 -4.37 -14.45
CA GLU A 237 9.64 -5.00 -15.49
C GLU A 237 10.02 -6.48 -15.73
N ASN A 238 11.28 -6.86 -15.48
CA ASN A 238 11.73 -8.25 -15.64
C ASN A 238 11.32 -9.11 -14.43
N ASP A 239 11.40 -8.55 -13.24
CA ASP A 239 11.10 -9.21 -11.98
C ASP A 239 9.58 -9.34 -11.74
N SER A 240 8.80 -8.35 -12.21
CA SER A 240 7.33 -8.48 -12.27
C SER A 240 6.85 -9.55 -13.27
N LYS A 241 7.63 -9.85 -14.32
CA LYS A 241 7.36 -10.96 -15.24
C LYS A 241 7.63 -12.31 -14.57
N GLU A 242 8.67 -12.42 -13.74
CA GLU A 242 9.07 -13.67 -13.08
C GLU A 242 8.18 -14.03 -11.87
N ARG A 243 7.76 -13.04 -11.05
CA ARG A 243 7.02 -13.29 -9.80
C ARG A 243 5.49 -13.38 -9.94
N ALA A 244 4.95 -13.08 -11.11
CA ALA A 244 3.51 -13.10 -11.33
C ALA A 244 3.01 -14.46 -11.79
N ILE A 245 1.82 -14.86 -11.30
CA ILE A 245 1.15 -16.13 -11.64
C ILE A 245 1.17 -16.36 -13.16
N SER A 246 1.97 -17.32 -13.62
CA SER A 246 1.81 -17.89 -14.95
C SER A 246 0.60 -18.82 -14.91
N LEU A 247 -0.49 -18.39 -15.55
CA LEU A 247 -1.49 -19.30 -16.08
C LEU A 247 -1.25 -19.34 -17.59
N ASP A 248 -0.19 -20.01 -18.02
CA ASP A 248 0.03 -20.32 -19.44
C ASP A 248 -0.83 -21.52 -19.85
N PRO A 249 -1.80 -21.38 -20.79
CA PRO A 249 -2.53 -22.51 -21.36
C PRO A 249 -1.77 -23.23 -22.48
N THR A 250 -0.52 -22.87 -22.76
CA THR A 250 0.21 -23.35 -23.94
C THR A 250 1.68 -23.64 -23.65
N GLN A 251 1.97 -24.58 -22.76
CA GLN A 251 3.17 -25.40 -22.94
C GLN A 251 2.84 -26.52 -23.93
N LYS A 252 2.88 -26.18 -25.23
CA LYS A 252 3.03 -27.21 -26.26
C LYS A 252 4.40 -27.85 -26.04
N GLU A 253 4.38 -29.17 -25.89
CA GLU A 253 5.55 -30.05 -26.00
C GLU A 253 6.46 -29.61 -27.16
N GLU A 254 7.59 -28.97 -26.86
CA GLU A 254 8.77 -29.09 -27.72
C GLU A 254 9.54 -30.32 -27.26
N ARG A 255 9.07 -31.48 -27.72
CA ARG A 255 9.90 -32.69 -27.76
C ARG A 255 11.16 -32.36 -28.54
N LYS A 256 12.30 -32.41 -27.85
CA LYS A 256 13.64 -32.39 -28.45
C LYS A 256 13.73 -33.44 -29.56
N SER A 257 13.59 -32.98 -30.79
CA SER A 257 13.95 -33.72 -31.99
C SER A 257 15.37 -33.30 -32.38
N GLY A 258 16.30 -34.26 -32.33
CA GLY A 258 17.48 -34.22 -33.18
C GLY A 258 18.81 -34.37 -32.44
N LEU A 259 19.34 -35.60 -32.44
CA LEU A 259 20.71 -35.82 -32.88
C LEU A 259 20.84 -37.26 -33.41
N LYS A 260 20.97 -37.34 -34.74
CA LYS A 260 21.39 -38.54 -35.47
C LYS A 260 22.83 -38.89 -35.12
N ARG A 261 23.10 -40.18 -34.94
CA ARG A 261 24.11 -40.91 -35.71
C ARG A 261 23.56 -42.27 -36.07
#